data_AF-A0A8H3S9I5-F1
#
_entry.id   AF-A0A8H3S9I5-F1
#
_cell.length_a   1.000
_cell.length_b   1.000
_cell.length_c   1.000
_cell.angle_alpha   90.00
_cell.angle_beta   90.00
_cell.angle_gamma   90.00
#
_symmetry.space_group_name_H-M   'P 1'
#
loop_
_entity.id
_entity.type
_entity.pdbx_description
1 polymer ?
#
loop_
_entity_poly.entity_id
_entity_poly.type
_entity_poly.pdbx_seq_one_letter_code
_entity_poly.pdbx_strand_id
1 'polypeptide(L)'
;MSTYIILRDSKIIPEPLAFRPERWTQQGGESLNRYPMPFSRGSQACLGPRYELSLYDTTEKNVEIVRDCFNGQTRPGYNCIQVKVVRELQ
;
A
#
# COMPACT_ATOMS: atom_id res chain seq x y z
N MET A 1 -6.20 -5.59 -15.20
CA MET A 1 -5.05 -6.51 -15.04
C MET A 1 -4.74 -6.60 -13.55
N SER A 2 -4.69 -7.79 -12.95
CA SER A 2 -4.43 -7.92 -11.50
C SER A 2 -2.95 -7.71 -11.18
N THR A 3 -2.64 -6.85 -10.20
CA THR A 3 -1.27 -6.63 -9.69
C THR A 3 -0.59 -7.93 -9.28
N TYR A 4 -1.38 -8.88 -8.75
CA TYR A 4 -0.90 -10.20 -8.36
C TYR A 4 -0.25 -10.95 -9.53
N ILE A 5 -0.85 -10.87 -10.73
CA ILE A 5 -0.38 -11.57 -11.92
C ILE A 5 0.91 -10.93 -12.43
N ILE A 6 0.95 -9.60 -12.49
CA ILE A 6 2.12 -8.85 -12.98
C ILE A 6 3.33 -9.09 -12.09
N LEU A 7 3.16 -8.99 -10.76
CA LEU A 7 4.25 -9.19 -9.81
C LEU A 7 4.75 -10.64 -9.74
N ARG A 8 4.00 -11.59 -10.29
CA ARG A 8 4.36 -13.02 -10.34
C ARG A 8 4.75 -13.53 -11.73
N ASP A 9 4.76 -12.68 -12.74
CA ASP A 9 5.20 -13.04 -14.07
C ASP A 9 6.73 -13.08 -14.12
N SER A 10 7.30 -14.26 -14.36
CA SER A 10 8.74 -14.46 -14.46
C SER A 10 9.38 -13.75 -15.66
N LYS A 11 8.59 -13.34 -16.66
CA LYS A 11 9.05 -12.53 -17.79
C LYS A 11 9.28 -11.07 -17.40
N ILE A 12 8.63 -10.60 -16.33
CA ILE A 12 8.72 -9.23 -15.83
C ILE A 12 9.63 -9.17 -14.60
N ILE A 13 9.38 -10.07 -13.64
CA ILE A 13 10.11 -10.15 -12.37
C ILE A 13 10.79 -11.53 -12.30
N PRO A 14 12.10 -11.63 -12.58
CA PRO A 14 12.85 -12.88 -12.45
C PRO A 14 12.77 -13.43 -11.03
N GLU A 15 12.56 -14.73 -10.82
CA GLU A 15 12.39 -15.33 -9.48
C GLU A 15 11.33 -14.59 -8.61
N PRO A 16 10.09 -14.49 -9.07
CA PRO A 16 9.10 -13.60 -8.45
C PRO A 16 8.62 -14.05 -7.07
N LEU A 17 8.87 -15.31 -6.70
CA LEU A 17 8.51 -15.88 -5.40
C LEU A 17 9.63 -15.73 -4.35
N ALA A 18 10.83 -15.28 -4.75
CA ALA A 18 11.93 -15.03 -3.83
C ALA A 18 11.84 -13.60 -3.24
N PHE A 19 11.98 -13.50 -1.91
CA PHE A 19 12.07 -12.20 -1.23
C PHE A 19 13.45 -11.57 -1.48
N ARG A 20 13.53 -10.64 -2.42
CA ARG A 20 14.77 -9.94 -2.83
C ARG A 20 14.56 -8.43 -2.87
N PRO A 21 14.66 -7.72 -1.71
CA PRO A 21 14.47 -6.27 -1.65
C PRO A 21 15.42 -5.49 -2.55
N GLU A 22 16.64 -5.99 -2.74
CA GLU A 22 17.70 -5.35 -3.49
C GLU A 22 17.34 -5.16 -4.97
N ARG A 23 16.38 -5.94 -5.49
CA ARG A 23 15.85 -5.81 -6.85
C ARG A 23 15.38 -4.39 -7.16
N TRP A 24 14.86 -3.69 -6.16
CA TRP A 24 14.29 -2.35 -6.32
C TRP A 24 15.32 -1.23 -6.10
N THR A 25 16.45 -1.53 -5.43
CA THR A 25 17.48 -0.54 -5.08
C THR A 25 18.73 -0.63 -5.96
N GLN A 26 18.97 -1.77 -6.62
CA GLN A 26 20.10 -1.97 -7.52
C GLN A 26 19.89 -1.31 -8.89
N GLN A 27 20.99 -1.05 -9.60
CA GLN A 27 20.96 -0.56 -10.98
C GLN A 27 20.14 -1.50 -11.88
N GLY A 28 19.18 -0.92 -12.62
CA GLY A 28 18.22 -1.67 -13.44
C GLY A 28 16.83 -1.84 -12.82
N GLY A 29 16.69 -1.66 -11.49
CA GLY A 29 15.40 -1.67 -10.80
C GLY A 29 14.44 -0.58 -11.29
N GLU A 30 14.97 0.54 -11.78
CA GLU A 30 14.17 1.62 -12.37
C GLU A 30 13.32 1.18 -13.57
N SER A 31 13.74 0.16 -14.31
CA SER A 31 12.94 -0.37 -15.43
C SER A 31 11.61 -0.97 -14.95
N LEU A 32 11.58 -1.50 -13.72
CA LEU A 32 10.39 -2.10 -13.11
C LEU A 32 9.34 -1.06 -12.72
N ASN A 33 9.74 0.22 -12.59
CA ASN A 33 8.81 1.33 -12.33
C ASN A 33 7.78 1.52 -13.46
N ARG A 34 8.01 0.95 -14.66
CA ARG A 34 7.03 0.97 -15.75
C ARG A 34 5.75 0.19 -15.40
N TYR A 35 5.86 -0.83 -14.56
CA TYR A 35 4.73 -1.69 -14.22
C TYR A 35 3.92 -1.10 -13.06
N PRO A 36 2.60 -1.33 -13.03
CA PRO A 36 1.78 -0.89 -11.92
C PRO A 36 2.18 -1.65 -10.65
N MET A 37 2.72 -0.89 -9.71
CA MET A 37 3.07 -1.34 -8.36
C MET A 37 1.81 -1.38 -7.48
N PRO A 38 1.86 -1.88 -6.23
CA PRO A 38 0.69 -2.05 -5.37
C PRO A 38 -0.17 -0.80 -5.17
N PHE A 39 0.41 0.39 -5.40
CA PHE A 39 -0.25 1.69 -5.28
C PHE A 39 -0.77 2.25 -6.61
N SER A 40 -0.90 1.41 -7.66
CA SER A 40 -1.30 1.82 -9.01
C SER A 40 -0.38 2.90 -9.61
N ARG A 41 -0.69 3.38 -10.81
CA ARG A 41 0.04 4.42 -11.55
C ARG A 41 -0.93 5.27 -12.37
N GLY A 42 -0.48 6.45 -12.80
CA GLY A 42 -1.27 7.37 -13.64
C GLY A 42 -2.31 8.17 -12.85
N SER A 43 -3.40 8.56 -13.51
CA SER A 43 -4.47 9.40 -12.93
C SER A 43 -5.31 8.72 -11.84
N GLN A 44 -5.15 7.40 -11.67
CA GLN A 44 -5.84 6.59 -10.66
C GLN A 44 -4.85 5.97 -9.67
N ALA A 45 -3.63 6.54 -9.57
CA ALA A 45 -2.65 6.13 -8.57
C ALA A 45 -3.12 6.50 -7.16
N CYS A 46 -2.71 5.72 -6.17
CA CYS A 46 -2.91 6.07 -4.77
C CYS A 46 -2.20 7.40 -4.47
N LEU A 47 -2.92 8.30 -3.80
CA LEU A 47 -2.38 9.60 -3.39
C LEU A 47 -1.49 9.50 -2.15
N GLY A 48 -1.66 8.44 -1.34
CA GLY A 48 -0.98 8.25 -0.05
C GLY A 48 0.55 8.40 -0.11
N PRO A 49 1.27 7.70 -1.01
CA PRO A 49 2.73 7.75 -1.08
C PRO A 49 3.34 9.14 -1.31
N ARG A 50 2.55 10.12 -1.76
CA ARG A 50 2.99 11.51 -1.94
C ARG A 50 3.10 12.29 -0.63
N TYR A 51 2.54 11.76 0.46
CA TYR A 51 2.44 12.46 1.73
C TYR A 51 3.09 11.66 2.84
N GLU A 52 3.80 12.36 3.72
CA GLU A 52 4.11 11.83 5.04
C GLU A 52 2.89 12.02 5.94
N LEU A 53 2.41 10.93 6.54
CA LEU A 53 1.18 10.89 7.33
C LEU A 53 1.48 10.55 8.79
N SER A 54 0.80 11.19 9.73
CA SER A 54 0.78 10.83 11.14
C SER A 54 -0.64 10.56 11.61
N LEU A 55 -0.81 9.73 12.65
CA LEU A 55 -2.12 9.50 13.25
C LEU A 55 -2.66 10.79 13.87
N TYR A 56 -3.95 11.02 13.69
CA TYR A 56 -4.66 12.15 14.27
C TYR A 56 -5.94 11.62 14.92
N ASP A 57 -6.16 11.91 16.20
CA ASP A 57 -7.36 11.52 16.95
C ASP A 57 -7.79 10.04 16.74
N THR A 58 -6.82 9.17 16.49
CA THR A 58 -7.03 7.74 16.27
C THR A 58 -6.49 7.01 17.48
N THR A 59 -7.34 6.20 18.11
CA THR A 59 -7.04 5.43 19.32
C THR A 59 -7.22 3.94 19.06
N GLU A 60 -6.89 3.10 20.04
CA GLU A 60 -7.10 1.65 19.94
C GLU A 60 -8.56 1.28 19.68
N LYS A 61 -9.52 2.07 20.19
CA LYS A 61 -10.96 1.87 19.95
C LYS A 61 -11.32 1.93 18.46
N ASN A 62 -10.53 2.65 17.66
CA ASN A 62 -10.74 2.79 16.23
C ASN A 62 -10.32 1.55 15.43
N VAL A 63 -9.50 0.67 16.02
CA VAL A 63 -9.00 -0.56 15.39
C VAL A 63 -9.44 -1.83 16.11
N GLU A 64 -9.95 -1.74 17.34
CA GLU A 64 -10.45 -2.86 18.11
C GLU A 64 -11.66 -3.52 17.41
N ILE A 65 -11.44 -4.72 16.90
CA ILE A 65 -12.50 -5.51 16.26
C ILE A 65 -13.40 -6.08 17.35
N VAL A 66 -14.67 -5.66 17.35
CA VAL A 66 -15.68 -6.12 18.33
C VAL A 66 -16.76 -6.99 17.69
N ARG A 67 -16.86 -6.97 16.36
CA ARG A 67 -17.79 -7.77 15.56
C ARG A 67 -17.08 -8.22 14.30
N ASP A 68 -17.23 -9.49 13.94
CA ASP A 68 -16.73 -10.01 12.69
C ASP A 68 -17.91 -10.51 11.84
N CYS A 69 -18.39 -9.63 10.97
CA CYS A 69 -19.46 -9.91 10.01
C CYS A 69 -18.85 -9.97 8.60
N PHE A 70 -17.97 -10.95 8.36
CA PHE A 70 -17.13 -11.11 7.15
C PHE A 70 -15.99 -10.09 7.01
N ASN A 71 -16.21 -8.85 7.44
CA ASN A 71 -15.16 -7.85 7.64
C ASN A 71 -15.19 -7.41 9.11
N GLY A 72 -14.06 -7.51 9.81
CA GLY A 72 -13.92 -7.00 11.17
C GLY A 72 -14.40 -5.55 11.29
N GLN A 73 -15.34 -5.31 12.20
CA GLN A 73 -15.90 -4.01 12.51
C GLN A 73 -15.56 -3.63 13.94
N THR A 74 -15.21 -2.37 14.13
CA THR A 74 -15.08 -1.78 15.46
C THR A 74 -16.46 -1.36 16.00
N ARG A 75 -16.49 -0.73 17.19
CA ARG A 75 -17.76 -0.23 17.74
C ARG A 75 -18.40 0.75 16.75
N PRO A 76 -19.75 0.81 16.63
CA PRO A 76 -20.40 1.77 15.75
C PRO A 76 -19.88 3.19 15.97
N GLY A 77 -19.48 3.86 14.88
CA GLY A 77 -18.87 5.19 14.91
C GLY A 77 -17.35 5.24 15.08
N TYR A 78 -16.71 4.12 15.43
CA TYR A 78 -15.25 4.05 15.59
C TYR A 78 -14.54 3.42 14.40
N ASN A 79 -15.23 2.96 13.35
CA ASN A 79 -14.60 2.36 12.17
C ASN A 79 -14.07 3.45 11.23
N CYS A 80 -13.17 4.27 11.78
CA CYS A 80 -12.57 5.42 11.12
C CYS A 80 -11.13 5.56 11.61
N ILE A 81 -10.21 5.68 10.65
CA ILE A 81 -8.82 6.03 10.92
C ILE A 81 -8.61 7.43 10.38
N GLN A 82 -8.17 8.31 11.26
CA GLN A 82 -7.90 9.70 10.94
C GLN A 82 -6.39 9.91 10.93
N VAL A 83 -5.93 10.62 9.90
CA VAL A 83 -4.52 10.92 9.70
C VAL A 83 -4.36 12.39 9.37
N LYS A 84 -3.22 12.96 9.74
CA LYS A 84 -2.81 14.30 9.36
C LYS A 84 -1.65 14.22 8.37
N VAL A 85 -1.69 15.05 7.34
CA VAL A 85 -0.54 15.28 6.45
C VAL A 85 0.50 16.09 7.21
N VAL A 86 1.67 15.48 7.41
CA VAL A 86 2.83 16.14 8.03
C VAL A 86 3.54 16.99 6.99
N ARG A 87 3.80 16.41 5.81
CA ARG A 87 4.39 17.11 4.65
C ARG A 87 4.15 16.36 3.35
N GLU A 88 4.39 17.02 2.23
CA GLU A 88 4.43 16.41 0.89
C GLU A 88 5.86 15.96 0.56
N LEU A 89 5.98 14.75 0.01
CA LEU A 89 7.23 14.14 -0.44
C LEU A 89 7.33 14.37 -1.96
N GLN A 90 8.23 15.26 -2.37
CA GLN A 90 8.55 15.54 -3.78
C GLN A 90 9.51 14.51 -4.37
#